data_AF-A0A1Y3XG38-F1
#
_entry.id   AF-A0A1Y3XG38-F1
#
_cell.length_a   1.000
_cell.length_b   1.000
_cell.length_c   1.000
_cell.angle_alpha   90.00
_cell.angle_beta   90.00
_cell.angle_gamma   90.00
#
_symmetry.space_group_name_H-M   'P 1'
#
loop_
_entity.id
_entity.type
_entity.pdbx_description
1 polymer ?
#
loop_
_entity_poly.entity_id
_entity_poly.type
_entity_poly.pdbx_seq_one_letter_code
_entity_poly.pdbx_strand_id
1 'polypeptide(L)'
;MGIRITGIDTPFGGLSWEYTEDTKHNLQALLCFLETKRLLVNPIEMETKSWCAKSAIEIKTKLYDTLQKQNYDEETINCLHEMVDSCNDFLDRLQSVSIAGIIYKNKDGDWVDFTFSQAMSTFRKEFKKNINKLTSAYDLSFVKVIPD
;
A
#
# COMPACT_ATOMS: atom_id res chain seq x y z
N MET A 1 30.32 -21.63 21.09
CA MET A 1 29.81 -20.70 22.11
C MET A 1 30.31 -19.32 21.72
N GLY A 2 29.49 -18.53 21.04
CA GLY A 2 29.86 -17.20 20.56
C GLY A 2 28.87 -16.20 21.12
N ILE A 3 29.33 -15.35 22.03
CA ILE A 3 28.53 -14.28 22.61
C ILE A 3 28.64 -13.09 21.65
N ARG A 4 27.52 -12.63 21.08
CA ARG A 4 27.42 -11.32 20.42
C ARG A 4 27.18 -10.29 21.51
N ILE A 5 28.09 -9.31 21.59
CA ILE A 5 27.99 -8.17 22.51
C ILE A 5 27.07 -7.15 21.84
N THR A 6 25.86 -6.95 22.37
CA THR A 6 24.98 -5.82 22.03
C THR A 6 25.52 -4.58 22.73
N GLY A 7 26.10 -3.66 21.98
CA GLY A 7 26.69 -2.43 22.49
C GLY A 7 25.93 -1.21 22.00
N ILE A 8 25.03 -0.69 22.85
CA ILE A 8 24.94 0.70 23.33
C ILE A 8 23.51 0.93 23.84
N ASP A 9 23.37 0.95 25.16
CA ASP A 9 22.20 1.49 25.87
C ASP A 9 22.17 3.01 25.67
N THR A 10 21.21 3.54 24.91
CA THR A 10 20.89 4.98 24.94
C THR A 10 19.79 5.23 25.98
N PRO A 11 20.06 5.93 27.09
CA PRO A 11 19.09 6.12 28.14
C PRO A 11 18.39 7.48 27.99
N PHE A 12 17.48 7.66 27.02
CA PHE A 12 16.52 8.78 27.04
C PHE A 12 15.27 8.47 26.20
N GLY A 13 14.20 8.03 26.87
CA GLY A 13 12.82 8.47 26.59
C GLY A 13 12.26 8.31 25.17
N GLY A 14 12.50 7.19 24.50
CA GLY A 14 11.74 6.78 23.31
C GLY A 14 11.75 5.26 23.24
N LEU A 15 10.61 4.64 22.94
CA LEU A 15 10.55 3.22 22.61
C LEU A 15 11.41 3.00 21.36
N SER A 16 12.70 2.71 21.55
CA SER A 16 13.57 2.22 20.50
C SER A 16 13.19 0.76 20.30
N TRP A 17 12.16 0.56 19.49
CA TRP A 17 11.96 -0.73 18.86
C TRP A 17 13.21 -0.97 18.02
N GLU A 18 14.12 -1.83 18.48
CA GLU A 18 15.13 -2.42 17.60
C GLU A 18 14.37 -3.27 16.58
N TYR A 19 13.81 -2.63 15.55
CA TYR A 19 13.23 -3.32 14.42
C TYR A 19 14.32 -4.20 13.83
N THR A 20 14.03 -5.49 13.67
CA THR A 20 15.03 -6.39 13.09
C THR A 20 15.35 -5.94 11.67
N GLU A 21 16.61 -6.05 11.26
CA GLU A 21 17.03 -5.75 9.88
C GLU A 21 16.16 -6.50 8.85
N ASP A 22 15.71 -7.71 9.20
CA ASP A 22 14.79 -8.52 8.39
C ASP A 22 13.40 -7.87 8.26
N THR A 23 12.91 -7.19 9.30
CA THR A 23 11.64 -6.43 9.26
C THR A 23 11.73 -5.26 8.31
N LYS A 24 12.78 -4.43 8.45
CA LYS A 24 13.01 -3.28 7.59
C LYS A 24 13.20 -3.72 6.13
N HIS A 25 13.96 -4.78 5.89
CA HIS A 25 14.17 -5.33 4.55
C HIS A 25 12.88 -5.81 3.88
N ASN A 26 12.03 -6.55 4.60
CA ASN A 26 10.77 -7.04 4.08
C ASN A 26 9.78 -5.90 3.74
N LEU A 27 9.69 -4.89 4.60
CA LEU A 27 8.84 -3.71 4.35
C LEU A 27 9.38 -2.87 3.20
N GLN A 28 10.70 -2.70 3.09
CA GLN A 28 11.32 -2.05 1.94
C GLN A 28 10.99 -2.79 0.64
N ALA A 29 11.07 -4.12 0.64
CA ALA A 29 10.69 -4.93 -0.53
C ALA A 29 9.20 -4.81 -0.87
N LEU A 30 8.32 -4.66 0.13
CA LEU A 30 6.90 -4.36 -0.08
C LEU A 30 6.73 -2.98 -0.73
N LEU A 31 7.38 -1.93 -0.22
CA LEU A 31 7.29 -0.58 -0.78
C LEU A 31 7.77 -0.55 -2.23
N CYS A 32 8.94 -1.13 -2.54
CA CYS A 32 9.43 -1.24 -3.92
C CYS A 32 8.44 -1.98 -4.83
N PHE A 33 7.77 -3.01 -4.33
CA PHE A 33 6.72 -3.69 -5.10
C PHE A 33 5.53 -2.75 -5.36
N LEU A 34 5.05 -2.03 -4.35
CA LEU A 34 3.91 -1.09 -4.47
C LEU A 34 4.20 0.04 -5.46
N GLU A 35 5.44 0.53 -5.51
CA GLU A 35 5.89 1.56 -6.47
C GLU A 35 5.74 1.11 -7.94
N THR A 36 5.73 -0.19 -8.20
CA THR A 36 5.52 -0.73 -9.56
C THR A 36 4.04 -0.83 -9.95
N LYS A 37 3.11 -0.62 -9.01
CA LYS A 37 1.70 -0.92 -9.22
C LYS A 37 0.95 0.25 -9.82
N ARG A 38 0.44 0.01 -11.03
CA ARG A 38 -0.39 0.94 -11.81
C ARG A 38 -1.54 1.54 -11.01
N LEU A 39 -2.19 0.73 -10.18
CA LEU A 39 -3.32 1.17 -9.36
C LEU A 39 -2.94 2.34 -8.43
N LEU A 40 -1.70 2.36 -7.95
CA LEU A 40 -1.17 3.40 -7.08
C LEU A 40 -0.53 4.55 -7.87
N VAL A 41 0.23 4.27 -8.93
CA VAL A 41 1.14 5.27 -9.51
C VAL A 41 0.69 5.85 -10.86
N ASN A 42 -0.18 5.18 -11.61
CA ASN A 42 -0.57 5.64 -12.94
C ASN A 42 -1.69 6.70 -12.89
N PRO A 43 -1.81 7.61 -13.88
CA PRO A 43 -2.99 8.45 -14.04
C PRO A 43 -4.26 7.61 -14.28
N ILE A 44 -5.42 8.08 -13.80
CA ILE A 44 -6.70 7.35 -13.95
C ILE A 44 -7.11 7.27 -15.43
N GLU A 45 -6.81 8.30 -16.22
CA GLU A 45 -7.24 8.45 -17.62
C GLU A 45 -6.72 7.35 -18.57
N MET A 46 -5.75 6.55 -18.14
CA MET A 46 -5.14 5.47 -18.93
C MET A 46 -5.44 4.07 -18.39
N GLU A 47 -6.27 3.97 -17.36
CA GLU A 47 -6.54 2.71 -16.69
C GLU A 47 -7.76 1.99 -17.26
N THR A 48 -7.73 0.67 -17.14
CA THR A 48 -8.87 -0.19 -17.46
C THR A 48 -9.30 -0.94 -16.21
N LYS A 49 -10.60 -1.17 -16.06
CA LYS A 49 -11.18 -1.89 -14.92
C LYS A 49 -10.47 -3.22 -14.65
N SER A 50 -10.27 -4.04 -15.69
CA SER A 50 -9.65 -5.36 -15.56
C SER A 50 -8.22 -5.30 -15.04
N TRP A 51 -7.46 -4.29 -15.45
CA TRP A 51 -6.07 -4.11 -15.04
C TRP A 51 -5.96 -3.60 -13.62
N CYS A 52 -6.84 -2.68 -13.23
CA CYS A 52 -6.95 -2.23 -11.83
C CYS A 52 -7.33 -3.38 -10.91
N ALA A 53 -8.32 -4.19 -11.27
CA ALA A 53 -8.71 -5.37 -10.50
C ALA A 53 -7.54 -6.36 -10.35
N LYS A 54 -6.81 -6.66 -11.43
CA LYS A 54 -5.63 -7.51 -11.38
C LYS A 54 -4.55 -6.93 -10.45
N SER A 55 -4.28 -5.63 -10.56
CA SER A 55 -3.30 -4.95 -9.70
C SER A 55 -3.71 -5.00 -8.23
N ALA A 56 -4.99 -4.84 -7.89
CA ALA A 56 -5.50 -4.94 -6.53
C ALA A 56 -5.32 -6.36 -5.96
N ILE A 57 -5.60 -7.39 -6.75
CA ILE A 57 -5.39 -8.79 -6.36
C ILE A 57 -3.90 -9.07 -6.10
N GLU A 58 -3.01 -8.63 -6.99
CA GLU A 58 -1.56 -8.78 -6.80
C GLU A 58 -1.05 -8.08 -5.53
N ILE A 59 -1.58 -6.89 -5.24
CA ILE A 59 -1.26 -6.16 -4.01
C ILE A 59 -1.74 -6.93 -2.78
N LYS A 60 -3.00 -7.37 -2.78
CA LYS A 60 -3.58 -8.14 -1.69
C LYS A 60 -2.77 -9.40 -1.38
N THR A 61 -2.38 -10.16 -2.40
CA THR A 61 -1.52 -11.34 -2.23
C THR A 61 -0.18 -10.96 -1.62
N LYS A 62 0.48 -9.92 -2.12
CA LYS A 62 1.79 -9.49 -1.59
C LYS A 62 1.72 -9.02 -0.14
N LEU A 63 0.65 -8.32 0.24
CA LEU A 63 0.41 -7.89 1.62
C LEU A 63 0.25 -9.09 2.54
N TYR A 64 -0.55 -10.08 2.12
CA TYR A 64 -0.74 -11.32 2.87
C TYR A 64 0.57 -12.11 3.01
N ASP A 65 1.34 -12.27 1.93
CA ASP A 65 2.67 -12.90 1.98
C ASP A 65 3.61 -12.15 2.93
N THR A 66 3.50 -10.82 3.00
CA THR A 66 4.32 -10.00 3.89
C THR A 66 3.93 -10.23 5.34
N LEU A 67 2.64 -10.28 5.66
CA LEU A 67 2.10 -10.59 6.99
C LEU A 67 2.58 -11.95 7.52
N GLN A 68 2.74 -12.95 6.65
CA GLN A 68 3.12 -14.31 7.06
C GLN A 68 4.61 -14.48 7.43
N LYS A 69 5.48 -13.57 7.03
CA LYS A 69 6.94 -13.79 7.10
C LYS A 69 7.54 -13.67 8.50
N GLN A 70 6.94 -12.89 9.39
CA GLN A 70 7.56 -12.53 10.68
C GLN A 70 6.54 -11.94 11.65
N ASN A 71 6.95 -11.83 12.92
CA ASN A 71 6.19 -11.14 13.95
C ASN A 71 6.43 -9.63 13.82
N TYR A 72 5.48 -8.94 13.21
CA TYR A 72 5.43 -7.48 13.23
C TYR A 72 4.78 -6.99 14.52
N ASP A 73 5.03 -5.74 14.88
CA ASP A 73 4.27 -5.07 15.93
C ASP A 73 2.80 -4.86 15.50
N GLU A 74 1.93 -4.61 16.48
CA GLU A 74 0.49 -4.47 16.26
C GLU A 74 0.14 -3.31 15.31
N GLU A 75 0.88 -2.21 15.34
CA GLU A 75 0.62 -1.06 14.47
C GLU A 75 0.94 -1.39 13.01
N THR A 76 2.05 -2.08 12.77
CA THR A 76 2.42 -2.58 11.43
C THR A 76 1.42 -3.59 10.91
N ILE A 77 0.98 -4.54 11.76
CA ILE A 77 -0.06 -5.52 11.43
C ILE A 77 -1.35 -4.80 11.01
N ASN A 78 -1.78 -3.82 11.82
CA ASN A 78 -2.97 -3.03 11.53
C ASN A 78 -2.85 -2.25 10.22
N CYS A 79 -1.70 -1.62 9.94
CA CYS A 79 -1.48 -0.93 8.66
C CYS A 79 -1.62 -1.87 7.46
N LEU A 80 -1.03 -3.08 7.55
CA LEU A 80 -1.12 -4.08 6.49
C LEU A 80 -2.55 -4.61 6.31
N HIS A 81 -3.30 -4.81 7.41
CA HIS A 81 -4.71 -5.19 7.35
C HIS A 81 -5.58 -4.09 6.74
N GLU A 82 -5.41 -2.83 7.13
CA GLU A 82 -6.13 -1.69 6.52
C GLU A 82 -5.91 -1.65 5.00
N MET A 83 -4.68 -1.94 4.53
CA MET A 83 -4.38 -2.01 3.10
C MET A 83 -5.04 -3.23 2.41
N VAL A 84 -5.13 -4.37 3.09
CA VAL A 84 -5.85 -5.56 2.59
C VAL A 84 -7.35 -5.28 2.48
N ASP A 85 -7.94 -4.65 3.49
CA ASP A 85 -9.36 -4.28 3.51
C ASP A 85 -9.67 -3.27 2.40
N SER A 86 -8.80 -2.28 2.20
CA SER A 86 -8.89 -1.36 1.06
C SER A 86 -8.87 -2.08 -0.30
N CYS A 87 -8.09 -3.17 -0.43
CA CYS A 87 -8.14 -4.01 -1.64
C CYS A 87 -9.49 -4.71 -1.82
N ASN A 88 -10.08 -5.22 -0.74
CA ASN A 88 -11.39 -5.88 -0.78
C ASN A 88 -12.48 -4.88 -1.18
N ASP A 89 -12.54 -3.74 -0.48
CA ASP A 89 -13.50 -2.68 -0.75
C ASP A 89 -13.42 -2.16 -2.18
N PHE A 90 -12.19 -2.01 -2.70
CA PHE A 90 -11.97 -1.60 -4.08
C PHE A 90 -12.52 -2.63 -5.07
N LEU A 91 -12.21 -3.92 -4.87
CA LEU A 91 -12.68 -5.01 -5.73
C LEU A 91 -14.21 -5.14 -5.70
N ASP A 92 -14.84 -4.98 -4.54
CA ASP A 92 -16.30 -5.04 -4.39
C ASP A 92 -16.98 -3.86 -5.08
N ARG A 93 -16.46 -2.64 -4.92
CA ARG A 93 -16.96 -1.47 -5.65
C ARG A 93 -16.82 -1.63 -7.16
N LEU A 94 -15.72 -2.21 -7.63
CA LEU A 94 -15.52 -2.48 -9.07
C LEU A 94 -16.58 -3.42 -9.65
N GLN A 95 -17.25 -4.27 -8.86
CA GLN A 95 -18.33 -5.12 -9.39
C GLN A 95 -19.50 -4.29 -9.93
N SER A 96 -19.75 -3.11 -9.36
CA SER A 96 -20.82 -2.19 -9.77
C SER A 96 -20.48 -1.31 -10.98
N VAL A 97 -19.21 -1.27 -11.39
CA VAL A 97 -18.73 -0.47 -12.54
C VAL A 97 -19.03 -1.23 -13.83
N SER A 98 -19.81 -0.65 -14.74
CA SER A 98 -20.19 -1.30 -16.01
C SER A 98 -19.21 -1.04 -17.17
N ILE A 99 -18.28 -0.10 -17.01
CA ILE A 99 -17.29 0.24 -18.05
C ILE A 99 -16.30 -0.91 -18.26
N ALA A 100 -16.23 -1.39 -19.51
CA ALA A 100 -15.24 -2.37 -19.95
C ALA A 100 -13.98 -1.74 -20.58
N GLY A 101 -14.07 -0.49 -21.03
CA GLY A 101 -12.99 0.23 -21.72
C GLY A 101 -12.02 0.99 -20.81
N ILE A 102 -11.27 1.90 -21.42
CA ILE A 102 -10.45 2.87 -20.69
C ILE A 102 -11.34 3.84 -19.91
N ILE A 103 -10.88 4.27 -18.75
CA ILE A 103 -11.52 5.30 -17.95
C ILE A 103 -11.09 6.67 -18.50
N TYR A 104 -12.03 7.57 -18.72
CA TYR A 104 -11.75 8.90 -19.26
C TYR A 104 -12.67 9.95 -18.63
N LYS A 105 -12.33 11.22 -18.83
CA LYS A 105 -13.20 12.36 -18.50
C LYS A 105 -14.10 12.68 -19.69
N ASN A 106 -15.37 12.96 -19.43
CA ASN A 106 -16.32 13.43 -20.44
C ASN A 106 -15.94 14.86 -20.90
N LYS A 107 -16.74 15.43 -21.81
CA LYS A 107 -16.48 16.76 -22.37
C LYS A 107 -16.55 17.88 -21.32
N ASP A 108 -17.24 17.64 -20.21
CA ASP A 108 -17.44 18.58 -19.11
C ASP A 108 -16.31 18.46 -18.05
N GLY A 109 -15.39 17.51 -18.22
CA GLY A 109 -14.27 17.25 -17.32
C GLY A 109 -14.56 16.25 -16.19
N ASP A 110 -15.78 15.73 -16.13
CA ASP A 110 -16.21 14.75 -15.13
C ASP A 110 -15.80 13.33 -15.53
N TRP A 111 -15.52 12.48 -14.54
CA TRP A 111 -15.27 11.06 -14.79
C TRP A 111 -16.52 10.36 -15.34
N VAL A 112 -16.34 9.58 -16.40
CA VAL A 112 -17.43 8.85 -17.06
C VAL A 112 -18.06 7.80 -16.13
N ASP A 113 -17.29 7.29 -15.16
CA ASP A 113 -17.81 6.48 -14.05
C ASP A 113 -17.37 7.07 -12.71
N PHE A 114 -18.33 7.69 -12.05
CA PHE A 114 -18.15 8.29 -10.73
C PHE A 114 -17.73 7.23 -9.69
N THR A 115 -18.31 6.04 -9.73
CA THR A 115 -18.03 4.96 -8.79
C THR A 115 -16.59 4.47 -8.92
N PHE A 116 -16.09 4.32 -10.15
CA PHE A 116 -14.70 3.98 -10.41
C PHE A 116 -13.75 5.05 -9.87
N SER A 117 -13.99 6.32 -10.21
CA SER A 117 -13.15 7.42 -9.73
C SER A 117 -13.14 7.50 -8.21
N GLN A 118 -14.29 7.32 -7.56
CA GLN A 118 -14.41 7.36 -6.12
C GLN A 118 -13.69 6.18 -5.48
N ALA A 119 -13.87 4.96 -6.01
CA ALA A 119 -13.17 3.76 -5.53
C ALA A 119 -11.65 3.93 -5.63
N MET A 120 -11.15 4.44 -6.76
CA MET A 120 -9.72 4.67 -6.97
C MET A 120 -9.15 5.71 -6.00
N SER A 121 -9.84 6.84 -5.82
CA SER A 121 -9.39 7.90 -4.90
C SER A 121 -9.41 7.42 -3.44
N THR A 122 -10.45 6.70 -3.02
CA THR A 122 -10.51 6.09 -1.68
C THR A 122 -9.36 5.10 -1.47
N PHE A 123 -9.12 4.21 -2.43
CA PHE A 123 -8.03 3.22 -2.37
C PHE A 123 -6.66 3.92 -2.21
N ARG A 124 -6.38 4.93 -3.04
CA ARG A 124 -5.12 5.66 -3.00
C ARG A 124 -4.90 6.42 -1.70
N LYS A 125 -5.96 7.01 -1.13
CA LYS A 125 -5.87 7.72 0.15
C LYS A 125 -5.50 6.78 1.29
N GLU A 126 -6.14 5.62 1.38
CA GLU A 126 -5.80 4.62 2.42
C GLU A 126 -4.37 4.08 2.25
N PHE A 127 -3.93 3.84 1.01
CA PHE A 127 -2.56 3.43 0.76
C PHE A 127 -1.54 4.52 1.09
N LYS A 128 -1.78 5.78 0.71
CA LYS A 128 -0.92 6.92 1.11
C LYS A 128 -0.77 7.00 2.63
N LYS A 129 -1.89 6.92 3.35
CA LYS A 129 -1.94 6.97 4.82
C LYS A 129 -1.08 5.85 5.43
N ASN A 130 -1.29 4.60 5.01
CA ASN A 130 -0.58 3.46 5.58
C ASN A 130 0.89 3.39 5.16
N ILE A 131 1.21 3.74 3.91
CA ILE A 131 2.61 3.88 3.46
C ILE A 131 3.33 4.93 4.31
N ASN A 132 2.73 6.09 4.54
CA ASN A 132 3.34 7.16 5.34
C ASN A 132 3.60 6.72 6.80
N LYS A 133 2.68 5.96 7.40
CA LYS A 133 2.89 5.37 8.73
C LYS A 133 4.09 4.43 8.73
N LEU A 134 4.12 3.47 7.79
CA LEU A 134 5.21 2.50 7.67
C LEU A 134 6.57 3.16 7.38
N THR A 135 6.61 4.14 6.47
CA THR A 135 7.86 4.84 6.14
C THR A 135 8.40 5.64 7.31
N SER A 136 7.51 6.26 8.10
CA SER A 136 7.90 7.05 9.27
C SER A 136 8.37 6.16 10.43
N ALA A 137 7.69 5.03 10.68
CA ALA A 137 8.04 4.13 11.77
C ALA A 137 9.38 3.41 11.55
N TYR A 138 9.70 3.05 10.30
CA TYR A 138 10.88 2.23 9.98
C TYR A 138 12.04 3.02 9.33
N ASP A 139 11.91 4.34 9.19
CA ASP A 139 12.85 5.20 8.45
C ASP A 139 13.12 4.63 7.04
N LEU A 140 12.04 4.47 6.28
CA LEU A 140 12.01 3.99 4.90
C LEU A 140 11.52 5.10 3.97
N SER A 141 11.72 4.91 2.66
CA SER A 141 11.22 5.85 1.64
C SER A 141 10.31 5.17 0.63
N PHE A 142 9.32 5.92 0.16
CA PHE A 142 8.49 5.57 -0.99
C PHE A 142 8.73 6.63 -2.06
N VAL A 143 9.29 6.22 -3.20
CA VAL A 143 9.87 7.12 -4.21
C VAL A 143 8.81 7.68 -5.17
N LYS A 144 7.71 6.96 -5.37
CA LYS A 144 6.68 7.33 -6.34
C LYS A 144 5.64 8.28 -5.75
N VAL A 145 5.10 9.15 -6.59
CA VAL A 145 3.93 9.97 -6.22
C VAL A 145 2.68 9.17 -6.53
N ILE A 146 1.85 8.97 -5.52
CA ILE A 146 0.49 8.43 -5.69
C ILE A 146 -0.40 9.63 -6.07
N PRO A 147 -1.10 9.64 -7.22
CA PRO A 147 -2.01 10.73 -7.57
C PRO A 147 -3.22 10.80 -6.62
N ASP A 148 -3.94 11.91 -6.63
CA ASP A 148 -5.18 12.07 -5.85
C ASP A 148 -6.39 11.37 -6.49
#